data_AF-A0A0D7AH17-F1
#
_entry.id   AF-A0A0D7AH17-F1
#
_cell.length_a   1.000
_cell.length_b   1.000
_cell.length_c   1.000
_cell.angle_alpha   90.00
_cell.angle_beta   90.00
_cell.angle_gamma   90.00
#
_symmetry.space_group_name_H-M   'P 1'
#
loop_
_entity.id
_entity.type
_entity.pdbx_description
1 polymer ?
#
loop_
_entity_poly.entity_id
_entity_poly.type
_entity_poly.pdbx_seq_one_letter_code
_entity_poly.pdbx_strand_id
1 'polypeptide(L)'
;LKYSGDARFSSTYPSFHKEYRALQNPPFPDSLYHKHALMIARLEIIDALACFTYSLWTRDILKNTCDYQTWSTFGSYIYWCRQKWSVDRLQAAEQAFVGVINMIHGFIIARQAVHANRDQTVKQLRGLENILKLQVATAVTEAQEALHPDPSKVAHLPSPGTTPGTSRNSCTPPTVGNSSDTPSRNVPPHGTDVVGTKPQFPIPQSYVPKDLLDKPPEDIDPSIMNAMTRVTMPLSASNVYKLRTQADDFALASRLLTDAGASLNLGVLSRHFPKTFRRIAFTTLTPADENTPEFDDDEGELCWPPQCLTGEGLGWVCLLATAMVHEYGQQFGYLGIKGAVPKP
;
A
#
# COMPACT_ATOMS: atom_id res chain seq x y z
N LEU A 1 -24.91 -13.91 8.62
CA LEU A 1 -25.13 -13.12 7.39
C LEU A 1 -24.44 -13.70 6.15
N LYS A 2 -23.10 -13.85 6.07
CA LYS A 2 -22.41 -14.43 4.87
C LYS A 2 -23.08 -15.67 4.26
N TYR A 3 -23.36 -16.69 5.08
CA TYR A 3 -24.06 -17.90 4.61
C TYR A 3 -25.49 -17.60 4.11
N SER A 4 -26.23 -16.76 4.85
CA SER A 4 -27.60 -16.36 4.49
C SER A 4 -27.64 -15.68 3.12
N GLY A 5 -26.71 -14.74 2.87
CA GLY A 5 -26.64 -14.04 1.59
C GLY A 5 -26.41 -14.97 0.42
N ASP A 6 -25.50 -15.95 0.55
CA ASP A 6 -25.24 -16.95 -0.50
C ASP A 6 -26.41 -17.94 -0.69
N ALA A 7 -27.00 -18.43 0.40
CA ALA A 7 -28.18 -19.30 0.36
C ALA A 7 -29.38 -18.59 -0.29
N ARG A 8 -29.64 -17.33 0.09
CA ARG A 8 -30.71 -16.51 -0.47
C ARG A 8 -30.44 -16.20 -1.94
N PHE A 9 -29.22 -15.80 -2.31
CA PHE A 9 -28.84 -15.59 -3.70
C PHE A 9 -29.12 -16.83 -4.55
N SER A 10 -28.69 -18.01 -4.08
CA SER A 10 -28.92 -19.30 -4.73
C SER A 10 -30.40 -19.67 -4.85
N SER A 11 -31.24 -19.22 -3.93
CA SER A 11 -32.70 -19.42 -3.99
C SER A 11 -33.43 -18.52 -5.01
N THR A 12 -32.79 -17.47 -5.53
CA THR A 12 -33.39 -16.57 -6.53
C THR A 12 -33.28 -17.06 -7.97
N TYR A 13 -32.47 -18.10 -8.23
CA TYR A 13 -32.38 -18.70 -9.54
C TYR A 13 -33.67 -19.45 -9.92
N PRO A 14 -33.99 -19.61 -11.22
CA PRO A 14 -35.05 -20.52 -11.65
C PRO A 14 -34.78 -21.96 -11.19
N SER A 15 -35.82 -22.73 -10.90
CA SER A 15 -35.71 -24.08 -10.31
C SER A 15 -34.92 -25.09 -11.17
N PHE A 16 -34.81 -24.85 -12.47
CA PHE A 16 -34.03 -25.65 -13.42
C PHE A 16 -32.54 -25.24 -13.52
N HIS A 17 -32.12 -24.16 -12.85
CA HIS A 17 -30.74 -23.69 -12.86
C HIS A 17 -29.86 -24.56 -11.95
N LYS A 18 -28.65 -24.93 -12.40
CA LYS A 18 -27.73 -25.81 -11.65
C LYS A 18 -27.40 -25.31 -10.23
N GLU A 19 -27.40 -24.00 -10.03
CA GLU A 19 -27.08 -23.31 -8.77
C GLU A 19 -28.32 -23.03 -7.90
N TYR A 20 -29.53 -23.38 -8.37
CA TYR A 20 -30.74 -23.21 -7.57
C TYR A 20 -30.70 -24.06 -6.30
N ARG A 21 -30.94 -23.43 -5.15
CA ARG A 21 -31.08 -24.10 -3.85
C ARG A 21 -32.26 -23.47 -3.11
N ALA A 22 -33.31 -24.25 -2.90
CA ALA A 22 -34.48 -23.78 -2.14
C ALA A 22 -34.10 -23.48 -0.68
N LEU A 23 -34.68 -22.42 -0.12
CA LEU A 23 -34.58 -22.16 1.32
C LEU A 23 -35.44 -23.16 2.09
N GLN A 24 -34.93 -23.69 3.20
CA GLN A 24 -35.68 -24.61 4.07
C GLN A 24 -36.91 -23.93 4.69
N ASN A 25 -36.75 -22.69 5.14
CA ASN A 25 -37.81 -21.83 5.69
C ASN A 25 -37.82 -20.50 4.91
N PRO A 26 -38.50 -20.42 3.75
CA PRO A 26 -38.54 -19.19 2.96
C PRO A 26 -39.37 -18.09 3.65
N PRO A 27 -39.04 -16.80 3.48
CA PRO A 27 -39.90 -15.70 3.93
C PRO A 27 -41.27 -15.74 3.25
N PHE A 28 -42.29 -15.21 3.93
CA PHE A 28 -43.67 -15.18 3.43
C PHE A 28 -43.75 -14.55 2.02
N PRO A 29 -44.43 -15.18 1.04
CA PRO A 29 -44.36 -14.76 -0.37
C PRO A 29 -44.70 -13.29 -0.63
N ASP A 30 -45.65 -12.73 0.11
CA ASP A 30 -46.04 -11.33 -0.07
C ASP A 30 -45.14 -10.30 0.59
N SER A 31 -44.21 -10.73 1.45
CA SER A 31 -43.28 -9.82 2.12
C SER A 31 -42.32 -9.16 1.12
N LEU A 32 -41.94 -7.91 1.36
CA LEU A 32 -40.89 -7.23 0.59
C LEU A 32 -39.57 -8.03 0.63
N TYR A 33 -39.28 -8.67 1.76
CA TYR A 33 -38.11 -9.52 1.98
C TYR A 33 -38.06 -10.75 1.04
N HIS A 34 -39.23 -11.27 0.63
CA HIS A 34 -39.35 -12.31 -0.40
C HIS A 34 -39.27 -11.69 -1.81
N LYS A 35 -40.09 -10.67 -2.08
CA LYS A 35 -40.21 -10.01 -3.40
C LYS A 35 -38.89 -9.41 -3.89
N HIS A 36 -38.03 -8.97 -2.98
CA HIS A 36 -36.71 -8.39 -3.28
C HIS A 36 -35.54 -9.29 -2.84
N ALA A 37 -35.74 -10.62 -2.77
CA ALA A 37 -34.76 -11.57 -2.23
C ALA A 37 -33.33 -11.45 -2.81
N LEU A 38 -33.16 -11.08 -4.08
CA LEU A 38 -31.83 -10.86 -4.69
C LEU A 38 -31.13 -9.61 -4.13
N MET A 39 -31.87 -8.52 -3.90
CA MET A 39 -31.32 -7.31 -3.28
C MET A 39 -31.00 -7.57 -1.80
N ILE A 40 -31.92 -8.22 -1.07
CA ILE A 40 -31.68 -8.64 0.32
C ILE A 40 -30.42 -9.51 0.41
N ALA A 41 -30.24 -10.47 -0.50
CA ALA A 41 -29.04 -11.33 -0.53
C ALA A 41 -27.75 -10.51 -0.70
N ARG A 42 -27.76 -9.50 -1.57
CA ARG A 42 -26.64 -8.58 -1.78
C ARG A 42 -26.35 -7.70 -0.56
N LEU A 43 -27.38 -7.23 0.14
CA LEU A 43 -27.26 -6.46 1.38
C LEU A 43 -26.69 -7.32 2.52
N GLU A 44 -27.21 -8.55 2.71
CA GLU A 44 -26.66 -9.52 3.69
C GLU A 44 -25.18 -9.86 3.42
N ILE A 45 -24.73 -9.74 2.17
CA ILE A 45 -23.32 -9.95 1.78
C ILE A 45 -22.43 -8.77 2.19
N ILE A 46 -22.89 -7.52 2.02
CA ILE A 46 -22.12 -6.33 2.42
C ILE A 46 -22.14 -6.13 3.94
N ASP A 47 -23.27 -6.34 4.58
CA ASP A 47 -23.39 -6.32 6.04
C ASP A 47 -22.41 -7.34 6.66
N ALA A 48 -22.41 -8.57 6.15
CA ALA A 48 -21.42 -9.56 6.55
C ALA A 48 -19.96 -9.13 6.28
N LEU A 49 -19.68 -8.45 5.16
CA LEU A 49 -18.36 -7.92 4.86
C LEU A 49 -17.94 -6.84 5.87
N ALA A 50 -18.83 -5.89 6.19
CA ALA A 50 -18.61 -4.85 7.19
C ALA A 50 -18.40 -5.45 8.59
N CYS A 51 -19.32 -6.30 9.04
CA CYS A 51 -19.25 -7.03 10.31
C CYS A 51 -17.92 -7.81 10.48
N PHE A 52 -17.53 -8.61 9.49
CA PHE A 52 -16.27 -9.37 9.58
C PHE A 52 -15.05 -8.45 9.56
N THR A 53 -15.02 -7.44 8.70
CA THR A 53 -13.93 -6.46 8.65
C THR A 53 -13.78 -5.74 9.99
N TYR A 54 -14.89 -5.28 10.57
CA TYR A 54 -14.93 -4.63 11.88
C TYR A 54 -14.46 -5.56 13.01
N SER A 55 -14.87 -6.84 13.00
CA SER A 55 -14.41 -7.83 13.99
C SER A 55 -12.91 -8.12 13.92
N LEU A 56 -12.32 -8.04 12.72
CA LEU A 56 -10.87 -8.18 12.52
C LEU A 56 -10.12 -6.91 12.92
N TRP A 57 -10.63 -5.74 12.53
CA TRP A 57 -10.06 -4.44 12.87
C TRP A 57 -10.08 -4.18 14.39
N THR A 58 -11.19 -4.41 15.08
CA THR A 58 -11.28 -4.27 16.55
C THR A 58 -10.29 -5.16 17.28
N ARG A 59 -10.18 -6.44 16.89
CA ARG A 59 -9.21 -7.40 17.43
C ARG A 59 -7.76 -6.94 17.24
N ASP A 60 -7.46 -6.32 16.10
CA ASP A 60 -6.14 -5.83 15.73
C ASP A 60 -5.80 -4.51 16.46
N ILE A 61 -6.75 -3.58 16.59
CA ILE A 61 -6.65 -2.34 17.40
C ILE A 61 -6.40 -2.66 18.88
N LEU A 62 -7.19 -3.56 19.47
CA LEU A 62 -7.05 -3.98 20.88
C LEU A 62 -5.65 -4.55 21.21
N LYS A 63 -4.93 -5.04 20.19
CA LYS A 63 -3.57 -5.58 20.31
C LYS A 63 -2.48 -4.62 19.79
N ASN A 64 -2.84 -3.53 19.12
CA ASN A 64 -1.94 -2.67 18.33
C ASN A 64 -1.06 -3.47 17.31
N THR A 65 -1.67 -4.50 16.71
CA THR A 65 -1.02 -5.38 15.72
C THR A 65 -1.85 -5.46 14.44
N CYS A 66 -1.21 -5.75 13.31
CA CYS A 66 -1.91 -6.12 12.08
C CYS A 66 -1.54 -7.57 11.72
N ASP A 67 -2.50 -8.50 11.83
CA ASP A 67 -2.26 -9.90 11.47
C ASP A 67 -2.41 -10.10 9.95
N TYR A 68 -1.28 -9.95 9.24
CA TYR A 68 -1.20 -10.12 7.80
C TYR A 68 -1.75 -11.49 7.32
N GLN A 69 -1.56 -12.56 8.09
CA GLN A 69 -2.06 -13.88 7.71
C GLN A 69 -3.59 -13.90 7.73
N THR A 70 -4.23 -13.41 8.80
CA THR A 70 -5.69 -13.30 8.84
C THR A 70 -6.21 -12.43 7.68
N TRP A 71 -5.67 -11.22 7.48
CA TRP A 71 -6.12 -10.30 6.42
C TRP A 71 -5.94 -10.88 5.01
N SER A 72 -4.83 -11.59 4.73
CA SER A 72 -4.60 -12.20 3.41
C SER A 72 -5.67 -13.23 3.01
N THR A 73 -6.25 -13.97 3.97
CA THR A 73 -7.35 -14.90 3.68
C THR A 73 -8.66 -14.19 3.34
N PHE A 74 -8.81 -12.93 3.72
CA PHE A 74 -10.04 -12.15 3.56
C PHE A 74 -10.22 -11.63 2.13
N GLY A 75 -9.14 -11.46 1.36
CA GLY A 75 -9.18 -10.99 -0.03
C GLY A 75 -10.07 -11.84 -0.94
N SER A 76 -10.09 -13.17 -0.76
CA SER A 76 -10.99 -14.08 -1.50
C SER A 76 -12.48 -13.80 -1.23
N TYR A 77 -12.81 -13.38 -0.01
CA TYR A 77 -14.19 -13.03 0.34
C TYR A 77 -14.58 -11.66 -0.23
N ILE A 78 -13.70 -10.65 -0.16
CA ILE A 78 -13.88 -9.36 -0.83
C ILE A 78 -14.10 -9.55 -2.34
N TYR A 79 -13.27 -10.36 -2.99
CA TYR A 79 -13.40 -10.66 -4.41
C TYR A 79 -14.77 -11.28 -4.73
N TRP A 80 -15.22 -12.25 -3.94
CA TRP A 80 -16.55 -12.83 -4.06
C TRP A 80 -17.68 -11.80 -3.86
N CYS A 81 -17.57 -10.92 -2.86
CA CYS A 81 -18.51 -9.81 -2.66
C CYS A 81 -18.59 -8.91 -3.90
N ARG A 82 -17.43 -8.51 -4.48
CA ARG A 82 -17.39 -7.72 -5.72
C ARG A 82 -18.12 -8.43 -6.85
N GLN A 83 -17.85 -9.72 -7.09
CA GLN A 83 -18.50 -10.50 -8.15
C GLN A 83 -20.02 -10.57 -8.01
N LYS A 84 -20.56 -10.65 -6.78
CA LYS A 84 -22.02 -10.63 -6.53
C LYS A 84 -22.69 -9.27 -6.79
N TRP A 85 -21.90 -8.20 -6.88
CA TRP A 85 -22.29 -6.84 -7.24
C TRP A 85 -21.86 -6.42 -8.66
N SER A 86 -21.06 -7.22 -9.37
CA SER A 86 -20.67 -7.01 -10.78
C SER A 86 -21.84 -7.35 -11.72
N VAL A 87 -22.85 -6.48 -11.78
CA VAL A 87 -24.03 -6.65 -12.64
C VAL A 87 -24.25 -5.42 -13.53
N ASP A 88 -24.67 -5.67 -14.76
CA ASP A 88 -24.93 -4.63 -15.75
C ASP A 88 -26.00 -3.64 -15.26
N ARG A 89 -25.69 -2.34 -15.37
CA ARG A 89 -26.59 -1.21 -15.08
C ARG A 89 -27.10 -1.14 -13.63
N LEU A 90 -26.18 -1.13 -12.67
CA LEU A 90 -26.49 -0.69 -11.31
C LEU A 90 -27.04 0.74 -11.27
N GLN A 91 -27.99 1.00 -10.38
CA GLN A 91 -28.40 2.36 -10.03
C GLN A 91 -27.29 3.08 -9.24
N ALA A 92 -27.30 4.41 -9.18
CA ALA A 92 -26.26 5.17 -8.46
C ALA A 92 -26.12 4.78 -6.97
N ALA A 93 -27.23 4.44 -6.30
CA ALA A 93 -27.21 3.91 -4.93
C ALA A 93 -26.54 2.53 -4.83
N GLU A 94 -26.81 1.64 -5.79
CA GLU A 94 -26.21 0.30 -5.86
C GLU A 94 -24.72 0.38 -6.24
N GLN A 95 -24.36 1.31 -7.11
CA GLN A 95 -22.98 1.58 -7.49
C GLN A 95 -22.17 2.10 -6.28
N ALA A 96 -22.79 2.87 -5.38
CA ALA A 96 -22.15 3.32 -4.13
C ALA A 96 -21.68 2.15 -3.26
N PHE A 97 -22.41 1.03 -3.25
CA PHE A 97 -22.01 -0.20 -2.55
C PHE A 97 -20.79 -0.89 -3.18
N VAL A 98 -20.61 -0.82 -4.50
CA VAL A 98 -19.35 -1.22 -5.15
C VAL A 98 -18.20 -0.33 -4.66
N GLY A 99 -18.48 0.97 -4.47
CA GLY A 99 -17.58 1.92 -3.85
C GLY A 99 -17.19 1.53 -2.41
N VAL A 100 -18.16 1.17 -1.57
CA VAL A 100 -17.93 0.63 -0.21
C VAL A 100 -17.00 -0.59 -0.25
N ILE A 101 -17.26 -1.58 -1.11
CA ILE A 101 -16.45 -2.80 -1.18
C ILE A 101 -15.01 -2.49 -1.61
N ASN A 102 -14.83 -1.60 -2.58
CA ASN A 102 -13.50 -1.13 -2.99
C ASN A 102 -12.79 -0.35 -1.87
N MET A 103 -13.54 0.46 -1.11
CA MET A 103 -13.03 1.24 0.02
C MET A 103 -12.54 0.32 1.15
N ILE A 104 -13.36 -0.64 1.58
CA ILE A 104 -12.96 -1.69 2.56
C ILE A 104 -11.66 -2.36 2.12
N HIS A 105 -11.57 -2.77 0.85
CA HIS A 105 -10.38 -3.43 0.33
C HIS A 105 -9.13 -2.53 0.32
N GLY A 106 -9.28 -1.27 -0.11
CA GLY A 106 -8.19 -0.30 -0.14
C GLY A 106 -7.63 0.02 1.24
N PHE A 107 -8.50 0.19 2.25
CA PHE A 107 -8.08 0.43 3.63
C PHE A 107 -7.41 -0.79 4.27
N ILE A 108 -7.88 -2.02 3.99
CA ILE A 108 -7.21 -3.25 4.46
C ILE A 108 -5.78 -3.33 3.93
N ILE A 109 -5.59 -3.14 2.62
CA ILE A 109 -4.26 -3.20 1.99
C ILE A 109 -3.36 -2.08 2.53
N ALA A 110 -3.89 -0.86 2.64
CA ALA A 110 -3.13 0.27 3.21
C ALA A 110 -2.70 0.01 4.67
N ARG A 111 -3.59 -0.55 5.50
CA ARG A 111 -3.28 -0.95 6.87
C ARG A 111 -2.16 -2.00 6.91
N GLN A 112 -2.25 -3.04 6.09
CA GLN A 112 -1.21 -4.07 5.97
C GLN A 112 0.14 -3.45 5.56
N ALA A 113 0.16 -2.57 4.56
CA ALA A 113 1.37 -1.90 4.08
C ALA A 113 2.00 -0.97 5.12
N VAL A 114 1.19 -0.17 5.84
CA VAL A 114 1.66 0.73 6.91
C VAL A 114 2.24 -0.05 8.08
N HIS A 115 1.59 -1.11 8.55
CA HIS A 115 2.13 -1.96 9.61
C HIS A 115 3.41 -2.69 9.17
N ALA A 116 3.45 -3.24 7.95
CA ALA A 116 4.66 -3.86 7.41
C ALA A 116 5.84 -2.87 7.34
N ASN A 117 5.56 -1.60 6.98
CA ASN A 117 6.56 -0.52 7.01
C ASN A 117 7.05 -0.21 8.42
N ARG A 118 6.12 0.05 9.35
CA ARG A 118 6.41 0.40 10.75
C ARG A 118 7.20 -0.71 11.45
N ASP A 119 6.78 -1.95 11.27
CA ASP A 119 7.24 -3.06 12.09
C ASP A 119 8.46 -3.76 11.49
N GLN A 120 8.65 -3.73 10.16
CA GLN A 120 9.77 -4.36 9.46
C GLN A 120 10.61 -3.37 8.63
N THR A 121 10.06 -2.81 7.53
CA THR A 121 10.87 -2.16 6.49
C THR A 121 11.67 -0.97 7.01
N VAL A 122 11.06 -0.07 7.78
CA VAL A 122 11.76 1.11 8.32
C VAL A 122 12.91 0.71 9.24
N LYS A 123 12.76 -0.37 10.03
CA LYS A 123 13.84 -0.87 10.91
C LYS A 123 14.98 -1.48 10.09
N GLN A 124 14.66 -2.26 9.06
CA GLN A 124 15.66 -2.86 8.17
C GLN A 124 16.41 -1.80 7.35
N LEU A 125 15.71 -0.80 6.80
CA LEU A 125 16.32 0.31 6.06
C LEU A 125 17.20 1.19 6.96
N ARG A 126 16.78 1.51 8.20
CA ARG A 126 17.64 2.26 9.14
C ARG A 126 18.92 1.50 9.52
N GLY A 127 18.86 0.18 9.64
CA GLY A 127 20.04 -0.66 9.86
C GLY A 127 21.03 -0.56 8.70
N LEU A 128 20.53 -0.65 7.47
CA LEU A 128 21.31 -0.48 6.24
C LEU A 128 21.85 0.95 6.09
N GLU A 129 21.05 1.97 6.39
CA GLU A 129 21.44 3.38 6.38
C GLU A 129 22.63 3.64 7.32
N ASN A 130 22.62 3.05 8.52
CA ASN A 130 23.73 3.17 9.48
C ASN A 130 25.01 2.46 8.98
N ILE A 131 24.88 1.30 8.34
CA ILE A 131 26.03 0.60 7.72
C ILE A 131 26.62 1.46 6.60
N LEU A 132 25.77 2.02 5.73
CA LEU A 132 26.20 2.90 4.64
C LEU A 132 26.91 4.16 5.16
N LYS A 133 26.38 4.81 6.22
CA LYS A 133 27.04 5.95 6.88
C LYS A 133 28.41 5.60 7.43
N LEU A 134 28.56 4.42 8.04
CA LEU A 134 29.85 3.95 8.53
C LEU A 134 30.83 3.72 7.37
N GLN A 135 30.39 3.08 6.28
CA GLN A 135 31.22 2.86 5.09
C GLN A 135 31.65 4.18 4.42
N VAL A 136 30.78 5.19 4.36
CA VAL A 136 31.13 6.54 3.87
C VAL A 136 32.17 7.20 4.78
N ALA A 137 32.00 7.11 6.11
CA ALA A 137 33.00 7.64 7.05
C ALA A 137 34.36 6.95 6.91
N THR A 138 34.40 5.61 6.80
CA THR A 138 35.64 4.85 6.57
C THR A 138 36.31 5.26 5.25
N ALA A 139 35.55 5.34 4.14
CA ALA A 139 36.09 5.75 2.84
C ALA A 139 36.64 7.20 2.85
N VAL A 140 36.04 8.10 3.65
CA VAL A 140 36.57 9.45 3.89
C VAL A 140 37.88 9.40 4.66
N THR A 141 37.98 8.62 5.73
CA THR A 141 39.24 8.46 6.49
C THR A 141 40.34 7.86 5.63
N GLU A 142 40.06 6.80 4.87
CA GLU A 142 41.02 6.18 3.94
C GLU A 142 41.52 7.17 2.87
N ALA A 143 40.63 8.01 2.33
CA ALA A 143 41.02 9.05 1.38
C ALA A 143 41.86 10.17 2.03
N GLN A 144 41.54 10.58 3.26
CA GLN A 144 42.34 11.56 4.01
C GLN A 144 43.73 11.02 4.35
N GLU A 145 43.85 9.76 4.77
CA GLU A 145 45.15 9.11 5.01
C GLU A 145 45.98 8.98 3.73
N ALA A 146 45.35 8.75 2.57
CA ALA A 146 46.04 8.69 1.28
C ALA A 146 46.59 10.06 0.80
N LEU A 147 46.01 11.18 1.25
CA LEU A 147 46.51 12.54 0.97
C LEU A 147 47.69 12.93 1.86
N HIS A 148 47.80 12.34 3.05
CA HIS A 148 48.88 12.57 4.00
C HIS A 148 49.61 11.27 4.37
N PRO A 149 50.30 10.63 3.40
CA PRO A 149 51.02 9.37 3.65
C PRO A 149 52.14 9.59 4.67
N ASP A 150 52.00 8.97 5.83
CA ASP A 150 53.01 9.00 6.90
C ASP A 150 54.32 8.36 6.39
N PRO A 151 55.44 9.11 6.31
CA PRO A 151 56.70 8.62 5.76
C PRO A 151 57.34 7.49 6.58
N SER A 152 56.81 7.17 7.77
CA SER A 152 57.27 6.05 8.60
C SER A 152 56.75 4.67 8.17
N LYS A 153 55.72 4.58 7.32
CA LYS A 153 55.17 3.31 6.81
C LYS A 153 55.73 2.91 5.42
N VAL A 154 57.05 2.88 5.27
CA VAL A 154 57.68 2.30 4.07
C VAL A 154 57.60 0.78 4.13
N ALA A 155 56.89 0.18 3.17
CA ALA A 155 56.75 -1.27 3.07
C ALA A 155 58.10 -1.97 2.82
N HIS A 156 58.44 -2.96 3.67
CA HIS A 156 59.58 -3.83 3.43
C HIS A 156 59.31 -4.73 2.21
N LEU A 157 60.01 -4.47 1.11
CA LEU A 157 60.05 -5.33 -0.07
C LEU A 157 60.69 -6.70 0.28
N PRO A 158 60.07 -7.84 -0.08
CA PRO A 158 60.73 -9.13 -0.02
C PRO A 158 61.75 -9.26 -1.17
N SER A 159 63.01 -9.53 -0.82
CA SER A 159 64.11 -9.70 -1.78
C SER A 159 63.97 -10.96 -2.66
N PRO A 160 64.51 -10.97 -3.89
CA PRO A 160 64.22 -12.00 -4.88
C PRO A 160 65.04 -13.30 -4.71
N GLY A 161 64.39 -14.45 -4.90
CA GLY A 161 65.02 -15.78 -5.00
C GLY A 161 64.93 -16.34 -6.44
N THR A 162 66.05 -16.81 -6.98
CA THR A 162 66.22 -17.20 -8.39
C THR A 162 65.97 -18.69 -8.68
N THR A 163 64.97 -19.00 -9.53
CA THR A 163 64.93 -20.03 -10.63
C THR A 163 65.38 -21.51 -10.39
N PRO A 164 65.15 -22.49 -11.32
CA PRO A 164 64.35 -22.51 -12.57
C PRO A 164 63.29 -23.65 -12.67
N GLY A 165 62.43 -23.66 -13.70
CA GLY A 165 61.45 -24.76 -13.87
C GLY A 165 60.49 -24.75 -15.10
N THR A 166 61.02 -24.64 -16.32
CA THR A 166 60.55 -25.29 -17.58
C THR A 166 59.06 -25.28 -18.03
N SER A 167 58.82 -24.85 -19.30
CA SER A 167 57.72 -25.29 -20.22
C SER A 167 56.27 -24.82 -19.96
N ARG A 168 55.42 -24.45 -20.95
CA ARG A 168 55.54 -24.05 -22.38
C ARG A 168 54.14 -23.57 -22.88
N ASN A 169 54.07 -22.96 -24.07
CA ASN A 169 52.86 -22.60 -24.87
C ASN A 169 52.05 -21.39 -24.32
N SER A 170 51.95 -20.22 -25.00
CA SER A 170 51.51 -19.90 -26.37
C SER A 170 49.99 -19.72 -26.50
N CYS A 171 49.52 -18.46 -26.56
CA CYS A 171 48.89 -17.89 -27.77
C CYS A 171 48.48 -16.41 -27.61
N THR A 172 48.77 -15.64 -28.65
CA THR A 172 48.40 -14.25 -29.00
C THR A 172 48.34 -14.23 -30.55
N PRO A 173 47.90 -13.17 -31.27
CA PRO A 173 47.17 -11.92 -30.97
C PRO A 173 45.94 -11.84 -31.96
N PRO A 174 45.51 -10.72 -32.62
CA PRO A 174 45.82 -9.29 -32.45
C PRO A 174 44.68 -8.24 -32.51
N THR A 175 45.06 -7.06 -32.05
CA THR A 175 44.42 -5.74 -32.16
C THR A 175 44.59 -5.10 -33.56
N VAL A 176 43.50 -4.60 -34.17
CA VAL A 176 43.39 -3.50 -35.18
C VAL A 176 41.93 -2.99 -35.15
N GLY A 177 41.52 -1.74 -35.39
CA GLY A 177 42.25 -0.46 -35.54
C GLY A 177 41.53 0.55 -36.47
N ASN A 178 41.70 1.85 -36.20
CA ASN A 178 41.45 3.04 -37.05
C ASN A 178 40.00 3.48 -37.45
N SER A 179 39.72 4.75 -37.08
CA SER A 179 39.20 5.87 -37.90
C SER A 179 37.82 5.86 -38.58
N SER A 180 36.98 6.85 -38.24
CA SER A 180 36.24 7.70 -39.21
C SER A 180 35.69 8.99 -38.58
N ASP A 181 35.75 10.09 -39.34
CA ASP A 181 35.26 11.43 -38.97
C ASP A 181 33.75 11.66 -39.17
N THR A 182 33.17 12.54 -38.34
CA THR A 182 32.13 13.62 -38.53
C THR A 182 30.92 13.47 -39.52
N PRO A 183 29.84 14.31 -39.49
CA PRO A 183 29.65 15.55 -38.74
C PRO A 183 28.29 15.79 -38.00
N SER A 184 28.36 16.86 -37.20
CA SER A 184 27.34 17.62 -36.45
C SER A 184 25.95 17.83 -37.08
N ARG A 185 24.93 18.04 -36.21
CA ARG A 185 23.73 18.85 -36.51
C ARG A 185 23.52 19.91 -35.43
N ASN A 186 23.65 21.18 -35.82
CA ASN A 186 23.51 22.34 -34.93
C ASN A 186 22.07 22.53 -34.41
N VAL A 187 21.96 22.89 -33.12
CA VAL A 187 20.84 23.63 -32.54
C VAL A 187 21.46 24.74 -31.66
N PRO A 188 21.06 26.02 -31.80
CA PRO A 188 21.74 27.11 -31.11
C PRO A 188 21.38 27.16 -29.62
N PRO A 189 22.33 27.45 -28.72
CA PRO A 189 22.02 27.68 -27.31
C PRO A 189 21.38 29.05 -27.13
N HIS A 190 20.19 29.09 -26.51
CA HIS A 190 19.70 30.31 -25.89
C HIS A 190 20.54 30.57 -24.63
N GLY A 191 21.08 31.77 -24.51
CA GLY A 191 21.77 32.19 -23.29
C GLY A 191 20.77 32.32 -22.15
N THR A 192 20.90 31.45 -21.15
CA THR A 192 20.31 31.65 -19.83
C THR A 192 21.44 31.95 -18.86
N ASP A 193 21.37 33.11 -18.20
CA ASP A 193 22.35 33.50 -17.18
C ASP A 193 22.48 32.39 -16.13
N VAL A 194 23.73 32.00 -15.86
CA VAL A 194 24.05 31.02 -14.83
C VAL A 194 23.87 31.69 -13.47
N VAL A 195 22.64 31.65 -12.96
CA VAL A 195 22.36 31.91 -11.54
C VAL A 195 23.19 30.92 -10.74
N GLY A 196 24.15 31.42 -9.97
CA GLY A 196 25.14 30.62 -9.25
C GLY A 196 24.49 29.65 -8.27
N THR A 197 24.24 28.41 -8.71
CA THR A 197 23.90 27.30 -7.84
C THR A 197 25.08 27.04 -6.92
N LYS A 198 24.93 27.33 -5.62
CA LYS A 198 25.91 26.96 -4.60
C LYS A 198 26.32 25.50 -4.79
N PRO A 199 27.61 25.14 -4.75
CA PRO A 199 28.01 23.76 -4.92
C PRO A 199 27.34 22.89 -3.87
N GLN A 200 26.76 21.78 -4.32
CA GLN A 200 26.10 20.80 -3.48
C GLN A 200 26.96 19.54 -3.39
N PHE A 201 26.87 18.85 -2.26
CA PHE A 201 27.45 17.52 -2.11
C PHE A 201 26.81 16.56 -3.13
N PRO A 202 27.60 15.67 -3.78
CA PRO A 202 27.09 14.69 -4.75
C PRO A 202 26.34 13.52 -4.09
N ILE A 203 26.31 13.48 -2.76
CA ILE A 203 25.53 12.54 -1.94
C ILE A 203 24.62 13.33 -0.99
N PRO A 204 23.50 12.76 -0.50
CA PRO A 204 22.64 13.47 0.44
C PRO A 204 23.40 13.82 1.73
N GLN A 205 23.22 15.05 2.22
CA GLN A 205 23.95 15.60 3.39
C GLN A 205 23.88 14.72 4.65
N SER A 206 22.83 13.93 4.80
CA SER A 206 22.67 12.97 5.91
C SER A 206 23.72 11.86 5.97
N TYR A 207 24.45 11.62 4.86
CA TYR A 207 25.55 10.65 4.77
C TYR A 207 26.94 11.29 4.86
N VAL A 208 27.05 12.62 4.79
CA VAL A 208 28.33 13.32 4.88
C VAL A 208 28.80 13.36 6.35
N PRO A 209 30.07 13.02 6.66
CA PRO A 209 30.63 13.18 7.99
C PRO A 209 30.54 14.62 8.51
N LYS A 210 30.34 14.79 9.82
CA LYS A 210 30.08 16.11 10.44
C LYS A 210 31.24 17.10 10.27
N ASP A 211 32.47 16.59 10.34
CA ASP A 211 33.72 17.32 10.13
C ASP A 211 33.91 17.86 8.69
N LEU A 212 33.15 17.32 7.73
CA LEU A 212 33.08 17.81 6.35
C LEU A 212 31.86 18.69 6.08
N LEU A 213 30.79 18.59 6.88
CA LEU A 213 29.59 19.43 6.74
C LEU A 213 29.83 20.90 7.10
N ASP A 214 30.78 21.18 8.00
CA ASP A 214 31.16 22.54 8.39
C ASP A 214 32.06 23.25 7.35
N LYS A 215 32.52 22.53 6.32
CA LYS A 215 33.37 23.07 5.25
C LYS A 215 32.55 23.32 3.99
N PRO A 216 32.79 24.42 3.24
CA PRO A 216 32.15 24.57 1.93
C PRO A 216 32.67 23.46 0.99
N PRO A 217 31.85 22.93 0.07
CA PRO A 217 32.28 21.80 -0.78
C PRO A 217 33.47 22.11 -1.70
N GLU A 218 33.75 23.39 -1.94
CA GLU A 218 34.92 23.88 -2.69
C GLU A 218 36.25 23.61 -1.96
N ASP A 219 36.24 23.53 -0.63
CA ASP A 219 37.41 23.28 0.22
C ASP A 219 37.66 21.78 0.47
N ILE A 220 36.82 20.89 -0.08
CA ILE A 220 36.91 19.44 0.12
C ILE A 220 37.68 18.82 -1.04
N ASP A 221 38.76 18.10 -0.72
CA ASP A 221 39.60 17.49 -1.74
C ASP A 221 38.78 16.56 -2.68
N PRO A 222 38.95 16.68 -4.02
CA PRO A 222 38.21 15.86 -4.98
C PRO A 222 38.35 14.35 -4.78
N SER A 223 39.45 13.85 -4.22
CA SER A 223 39.61 12.43 -3.90
C SER A 223 38.64 11.97 -2.80
N ILE A 224 38.41 12.80 -1.77
CA ILE A 224 37.45 12.53 -0.68
C ILE A 224 36.03 12.55 -1.23
N MET A 225 35.69 13.54 -2.09
CA MET A 225 34.39 13.57 -2.77
C MET A 225 34.15 12.32 -3.64
N ASN A 226 35.17 11.89 -4.39
CA ASN A 226 35.10 10.66 -5.19
C ASN A 226 35.01 9.39 -4.33
N ALA A 227 35.67 9.34 -3.16
CA ALA A 227 35.56 8.21 -2.24
C ALA A 227 34.11 8.08 -1.72
N MET A 228 33.51 9.19 -1.28
CA MET A 228 32.12 9.23 -0.82
C MET A 228 31.11 8.75 -1.88
N THR A 229 31.25 9.16 -3.14
CA THR A 229 30.33 8.75 -4.23
C THR A 229 30.49 7.31 -4.68
N ARG A 230 31.65 6.68 -4.42
CA ARG A 230 31.92 5.29 -4.78
C ARG A 230 31.39 4.27 -3.77
N VAL A 231 30.96 4.70 -2.58
CA VAL A 231 30.41 3.79 -1.57
C VAL A 231 29.05 3.27 -2.04
N THR A 232 29.00 1.96 -2.30
CA THR A 232 27.79 1.25 -2.72
C THR A 232 27.47 0.15 -1.70
N MET A 233 26.18 -0.02 -1.41
CA MET A 233 25.71 -1.05 -0.48
C MET A 233 24.82 -2.05 -1.22
N PRO A 234 25.13 -3.36 -1.18
CA PRO A 234 24.30 -4.37 -1.83
C PRO A 234 22.98 -4.55 -1.06
N LEU A 235 21.85 -4.41 -1.76
CA LEU A 235 20.54 -4.78 -1.24
C LEU A 235 20.29 -6.29 -1.47
N SER A 236 19.82 -6.99 -0.45
CA SER A 236 19.42 -8.39 -0.61
C SER A 236 18.19 -8.51 -1.51
N ALA A 237 18.07 -9.60 -2.25
CA ALA A 237 16.89 -9.88 -3.08
C ALA A 237 15.58 -9.88 -2.25
N SER A 238 15.65 -10.29 -0.97
CA SER A 238 14.52 -10.22 -0.05
C SER A 238 14.08 -8.78 0.24
N ASN A 239 15.03 -7.85 0.44
CA ASN A 239 14.71 -6.44 0.66
C ASN A 239 14.09 -5.80 -0.59
N VAL A 240 14.66 -6.09 -1.78
CA VAL A 240 14.12 -5.62 -3.06
C VAL A 240 12.70 -6.14 -3.28
N TYR A 241 12.45 -7.42 -3.00
CA TYR A 241 11.11 -8.01 -3.08
C TYR A 241 10.12 -7.32 -2.12
N LYS A 242 10.48 -7.13 -0.84
CA LYS A 242 9.61 -6.45 0.14
C LYS A 242 9.25 -5.02 -0.28
N LEU A 243 10.25 -4.24 -0.69
CA LEU A 243 10.04 -2.85 -1.15
C LEU A 243 9.11 -2.80 -2.37
N ARG A 244 9.27 -3.75 -3.30
CA ARG A 244 8.36 -3.90 -4.43
C ARG A 244 6.95 -4.25 -3.98
N THR A 245 6.77 -5.27 -3.14
CA THR A 245 5.43 -5.66 -2.64
C THR A 245 4.73 -4.48 -1.97
N GLN A 246 5.44 -3.69 -1.18
CA GLN A 246 4.88 -2.50 -0.53
C GLN A 246 4.49 -1.40 -1.53
N ALA A 247 5.28 -1.19 -2.59
CA ALA A 247 4.92 -0.27 -3.66
C ALA A 247 3.69 -0.76 -4.46
N ASP A 248 3.64 -2.07 -4.77
CA ASP A 248 2.51 -2.73 -5.45
C ASP A 248 1.23 -2.64 -4.58
N ASP A 249 1.33 -2.83 -3.26
CA ASP A 249 0.24 -2.69 -2.29
C ASP A 249 -0.31 -1.25 -2.21
N PHE A 250 0.56 -0.23 -2.09
CA PHE A 250 0.12 1.16 -2.09
C PHE A 250 -0.50 1.58 -3.43
N ALA A 251 0.05 1.12 -4.55
CA ALA A 251 -0.54 1.37 -5.87
C ALA A 251 -1.92 0.72 -6.01
N LEU A 252 -2.09 -0.51 -5.49
CA LEU A 252 -3.36 -1.22 -5.47
C LEU A 252 -4.40 -0.52 -4.58
N ALA A 253 -4.02 -0.11 -3.37
CA ALA A 253 -4.87 0.65 -2.45
C ALA A 253 -5.31 2.00 -3.06
N SER A 254 -4.37 2.74 -3.65
CA SER A 254 -4.64 4.02 -4.34
C SER A 254 -5.64 3.86 -5.49
N ARG A 255 -5.48 2.83 -6.33
CA ARG A 255 -6.44 2.51 -7.40
C ARG A 255 -7.82 2.16 -6.84
N LEU A 256 -7.89 1.29 -5.83
CA LEU A 256 -9.15 0.89 -5.20
C LEU A 256 -9.89 2.09 -4.60
N LEU A 257 -9.18 3.04 -3.99
CA LEU A 257 -9.79 4.26 -3.46
C LEU A 257 -10.18 5.27 -4.55
N THR A 258 -9.49 5.29 -5.68
CA THR A 258 -9.91 6.05 -6.87
C THR A 258 -11.22 5.48 -7.44
N ASP A 259 -11.29 4.15 -7.62
CA ASP A 259 -12.49 3.44 -8.05
C ASP A 259 -13.65 3.62 -7.05
N ALA A 260 -13.34 3.67 -5.75
CA ALA A 260 -14.30 3.95 -4.70
C ALA A 260 -14.83 5.38 -4.76
N GLY A 261 -13.97 6.41 -4.85
CA GLY A 261 -14.40 7.81 -4.91
C GLY A 261 -15.26 8.16 -6.14
N ALA A 262 -15.03 7.47 -7.26
CA ALA A 262 -15.85 7.59 -8.47
C ALA A 262 -17.30 7.07 -8.29
N SER A 263 -17.53 6.17 -7.34
CA SER A 263 -18.81 5.49 -7.12
C SER A 263 -19.50 5.87 -5.81
N LEU A 264 -18.73 6.19 -4.77
CA LEU A 264 -19.16 6.60 -3.44
C LEU A 264 -18.48 7.92 -3.06
N ASN A 265 -19.27 8.98 -2.94
CA ASN A 265 -18.85 10.29 -2.47
C ASN A 265 -20.02 11.01 -1.80
N LEU A 266 -19.75 12.14 -1.14
CA LEU A 266 -20.76 12.93 -0.41
C LEU A 266 -21.96 13.37 -1.29
N GLY A 267 -21.75 13.58 -2.59
CA GLY A 267 -22.82 13.91 -3.55
C GLY A 267 -23.73 12.73 -3.86
N VAL A 268 -23.22 11.49 -3.82
CA VAL A 268 -24.01 10.25 -3.92
C VAL A 268 -24.74 9.99 -2.61
N LEU A 269 -24.06 10.14 -1.46
CA LEU A 269 -24.68 9.97 -0.14
C LEU A 269 -25.84 10.94 0.09
N SER A 270 -25.64 12.24 -0.12
CA SER A 270 -26.71 13.24 0.10
C SER A 270 -27.98 13.02 -0.74
N ARG A 271 -27.88 12.32 -1.87
CA ARG A 271 -29.02 12.01 -2.77
C ARG A 271 -29.68 10.67 -2.48
N HIS A 272 -28.91 9.65 -2.11
CA HIS A 272 -29.36 8.26 -2.05
C HIS A 272 -29.34 7.65 -0.65
N PHE A 273 -28.61 8.27 0.28
CA PHE A 273 -28.44 7.87 1.67
C PHE A 273 -28.51 9.12 2.59
N PRO A 274 -29.59 9.93 2.53
CA PRO A 274 -29.68 11.22 3.24
C PRO A 274 -29.56 11.12 4.76
N LYS A 275 -29.99 10.03 5.41
CA LYS A 275 -29.79 9.82 6.87
C LYS A 275 -28.30 9.61 7.16
N THR A 276 -27.65 8.71 6.44
CA THR A 276 -26.21 8.44 6.55
C THR A 276 -25.39 9.70 6.26
N PHE A 277 -25.75 10.45 5.21
CA PHE A 277 -25.14 11.74 4.90
C PHE A 277 -25.30 12.75 6.04
N ARG A 278 -26.48 12.81 6.68
CA ARG A 278 -26.72 13.70 7.83
C ARG A 278 -25.84 13.34 9.03
N ARG A 279 -25.73 12.04 9.36
CA ARG A 279 -24.84 11.53 10.43
C ARG A 279 -23.38 11.97 10.22
N ILE A 280 -22.96 12.10 8.94
CA ILE A 280 -21.61 12.56 8.54
C ILE A 280 -21.47 14.08 8.51
N ALA A 281 -22.44 14.79 7.94
CA ALA A 281 -22.37 16.24 7.76
C ALA A 281 -22.46 17.03 9.07
N PHE A 282 -23.04 16.42 10.12
CA PHE A 282 -23.21 17.03 11.45
C PHE A 282 -22.46 16.28 12.55
N THR A 283 -21.50 15.42 12.20
CA THR A 283 -20.64 14.74 13.17
C THR A 283 -19.76 15.73 13.94
N THR A 284 -19.60 15.51 15.24
CA THR A 284 -18.59 16.13 16.09
C THR A 284 -17.37 15.24 16.26
N LEU A 285 -17.49 13.95 15.93
CA LEU A 285 -16.41 12.97 15.99
C LEU A 285 -15.32 13.25 14.96
N THR A 286 -14.06 13.16 15.39
CA THR A 286 -12.88 13.28 14.55
C THR A 286 -12.46 11.92 13.99
N PRO A 287 -11.57 11.86 12.99
CA PRO A 287 -11.00 10.61 12.52
C PRO A 287 -10.32 9.75 13.59
N ALA A 288 -9.88 10.35 14.71
CA ALA A 288 -9.24 9.65 15.82
C ALA A 288 -10.23 8.93 16.75
N ASP A 289 -11.51 9.33 16.74
CA ASP A 289 -12.55 8.80 17.63
C ASP A 289 -13.18 7.50 17.09
N GLU A 290 -12.45 6.77 16.24
CA GLU A 290 -12.93 5.60 15.48
C GLU A 290 -13.42 4.43 16.35
N ASN A 291 -12.97 4.39 17.60
CA ASN A 291 -13.35 3.39 18.60
C ASN A 291 -14.53 3.82 19.49
N THR A 292 -15.11 5.00 19.28
CA THR A 292 -16.21 5.54 20.10
C THR A 292 -17.63 5.15 19.66
N PRO A 293 -17.97 4.99 18.35
CA PRO A 293 -19.34 4.69 17.95
C PRO A 293 -19.69 3.23 18.20
N GLU A 294 -20.92 2.98 18.65
CA GLU A 294 -21.46 1.62 18.70
C GLU A 294 -21.85 1.15 17.28
N PHE A 295 -21.46 -0.08 16.94
CA PHE A 295 -21.65 -0.62 15.59
C PHE A 295 -23.13 -0.85 15.22
N ASP A 296 -23.98 -1.08 16.24
CA ASP A 296 -25.41 -1.31 16.11
C ASP A 296 -26.26 -0.03 16.32
N ASP A 297 -25.63 1.15 16.45
CA ASP A 297 -26.35 2.42 16.61
C ASP A 297 -26.76 3.02 15.25
N ASP A 298 -28.06 2.91 14.96
CA ASP A 298 -28.71 3.45 13.75
C ASP A 298 -28.77 5.00 13.73
N GLU A 299 -28.64 5.68 14.88
CA GLU A 299 -28.82 7.15 15.03
C GLU A 299 -27.52 7.89 15.43
N GLY A 300 -26.49 7.18 15.91
CA GLY A 300 -25.23 7.75 16.39
C GLY A 300 -24.40 8.52 15.35
N GLU A 301 -23.47 9.37 15.79
CA GLU A 301 -22.61 10.14 14.90
C GLU A 301 -21.67 9.25 14.07
N LEU A 302 -21.28 9.72 12.87
CA LEU A 302 -20.47 8.96 11.92
C LEU A 302 -19.42 9.88 11.27
N CYS A 303 -18.13 9.59 11.37
CA CYS A 303 -17.13 10.36 10.63
C CYS A 303 -17.02 9.84 9.19
N TRP A 304 -16.79 10.75 8.23
CA TRP A 304 -16.36 10.34 6.88
C TRP A 304 -14.96 9.70 6.97
N PRO A 305 -14.71 8.55 6.32
CA PRO A 305 -13.42 7.88 6.39
C PRO A 305 -12.25 8.80 5.99
N PRO A 306 -11.17 8.88 6.78
CA PRO A 306 -10.00 9.69 6.49
C PRO A 306 -9.18 9.11 5.32
N GLN A 307 -8.04 9.72 4.99
CA GLN A 307 -7.09 9.09 4.06
C GLN A 307 -6.48 7.84 4.69
N CYS A 308 -6.52 6.70 4.00
CA CYS A 308 -6.00 5.41 4.48
C CYS A 308 -4.47 5.37 4.70
N LEU A 309 -3.74 6.45 4.41
CA LEU A 309 -2.27 6.51 4.42
C LEU A 309 -1.69 6.27 5.83
N THR A 310 -2.47 6.52 6.88
CA THR A 310 -2.11 6.22 8.28
C THR A 310 -2.33 4.75 8.67
N GLY A 311 -3.02 3.96 7.84
CA GLY A 311 -3.48 2.61 8.16
C GLY A 311 -4.74 2.56 9.03
N GLU A 312 -5.25 3.72 9.48
CA GLU A 312 -6.48 3.86 10.27
C GLU A 312 -7.68 4.27 9.37
N GLY A 313 -8.89 4.35 9.94
CA GLY A 313 -10.09 4.73 9.21
C GLY A 313 -10.92 3.55 8.66
N LEU A 314 -10.49 2.31 8.89
CA LEU A 314 -11.20 1.10 8.45
C LEU A 314 -12.49 0.82 9.25
N GLY A 315 -12.52 1.14 10.54
CA GLY A 315 -13.72 1.12 11.37
C GLY A 315 -14.77 2.12 10.86
N TRP A 316 -14.36 3.35 10.50
CA TRP A 316 -15.25 4.33 9.87
C TRP A 316 -15.85 3.84 8.55
N VAL A 317 -15.06 3.15 7.71
CA VAL A 317 -15.58 2.52 6.47
C VAL A 317 -16.61 1.44 6.79
N CYS A 318 -16.40 0.63 7.84
CA CYS A 318 -17.35 -0.40 8.26
C CYS A 318 -18.65 0.20 8.80
N LEU A 319 -18.59 1.23 9.64
CA LEU A 319 -19.76 1.94 10.17
C LEU A 319 -20.56 2.62 9.05
N LEU A 320 -19.86 3.25 8.09
CA LEU A 320 -20.46 3.78 6.86
C LEU A 320 -21.17 2.70 6.05
N ALA A 321 -20.55 1.54 5.88
CA ALA A 321 -21.14 0.40 5.17
C ALA A 321 -22.44 -0.08 5.84
N THR A 322 -22.43 -0.25 7.17
CA THR A 322 -23.60 -0.68 7.95
C THR A 322 -24.73 0.35 7.85
N ALA A 323 -24.45 1.64 8.08
CA ALA A 323 -25.44 2.71 7.97
C ALA A 323 -26.07 2.77 6.56
N MET A 324 -25.26 2.67 5.50
CA MET A 324 -25.74 2.60 4.12
C MET A 324 -26.64 1.38 3.87
N VAL A 325 -26.24 0.19 4.36
CA VAL A 325 -27.06 -1.04 4.23
C VAL A 325 -28.39 -0.89 4.96
N HIS A 326 -28.39 -0.37 6.18
CA HIS A 326 -29.60 -0.20 6.99
C HIS A 326 -30.56 0.80 6.36
N GLU A 327 -30.06 1.97 5.94
CA GLU A 327 -30.88 2.99 5.28
C GLU A 327 -31.46 2.51 3.95
N TYR A 328 -30.63 1.99 3.05
CA TYR A 328 -31.09 1.53 1.73
C TYR A 328 -31.92 0.24 1.80
N GLY A 329 -31.68 -0.59 2.82
CA GLY A 329 -32.40 -1.83 3.07
C GLY A 329 -33.85 -1.62 3.55
N GLN A 330 -34.15 -0.50 4.21
CA GLN A 330 -35.49 -0.22 4.75
C GLN A 330 -36.60 -0.33 3.68
N GLN A 331 -36.37 0.16 2.47
CA GLN A 331 -37.36 0.10 1.37
C GLN A 331 -37.65 -1.33 0.85
N PHE A 332 -36.74 -2.28 1.11
CA PHE A 332 -36.91 -3.70 0.76
C PHE A 332 -37.35 -4.55 1.97
N GLY A 333 -37.58 -3.91 3.12
CA GLY A 333 -37.89 -4.57 4.38
C GLY A 333 -36.69 -5.32 4.98
N TYR A 334 -35.46 -4.85 4.79
CA TYR A 334 -34.26 -5.49 5.34
C TYR A 334 -34.33 -5.64 6.87
N LEU A 335 -33.97 -6.82 7.39
CA LEU A 335 -34.09 -7.19 8.81
C LEU A 335 -32.74 -7.45 9.50
N GLY A 336 -31.61 -7.23 8.80
CA GLY A 336 -30.29 -7.57 9.32
C GLY A 336 -30.19 -9.03 9.77
N ILE A 337 -29.51 -9.26 10.89
CA ILE A 337 -29.35 -10.61 11.47
C ILE A 337 -30.68 -11.29 11.83
N LYS A 338 -31.76 -10.53 12.09
CA LYS A 338 -33.09 -11.08 12.45
C LYS A 338 -33.79 -11.76 11.26
N GLY A 339 -33.43 -11.42 10.02
CA GLY A 339 -33.93 -12.06 8.80
C GLY A 339 -33.01 -13.12 8.20
N ALA A 340 -31.88 -13.43 8.86
CA ALA A 340 -30.86 -14.31 8.31
C ALA A 340 -31.33 -15.77 8.24
N VAL A 341 -31.04 -16.43 7.12
CA VAL A 341 -31.20 -17.88 6.95
C VAL A 341 -30.15 -18.58 7.83
N PRO A 342 -30.54 -19.45 8.77
CA PRO A 342 -29.61 -20.21 9.59
C PRO A 342 -28.84 -21.22 8.74
N LYS A 343 -27.60 -21.52 9.16
CA LYS A 343 -26.84 -22.62 8.58
C LYS A 343 -27.43 -23.95 9.08
N PRO A 344 -27.64 -24.95 8.20
CA PRO A 344 -28.05 -26.30 8.61
C PRO A 344 -26.96 -27.04 9.39
#